data_AF-A0A9E1J3I0-F1
#
_entry.id   AF-A0A9E1J3I0-F1
#
_cell.length_a   1.000
_cell.length_b   1.000
_cell.length_c   1.000
_cell.angle_alpha   90.00
_cell.angle_beta   90.00
_cell.angle_gamma   90.00
#
_symmetry.space_group_name_H-M   'P 1'
#
loop_
_entity.id
_entity.type
_entity.pdbx_description
1 polymer ?
#
loop_
_entity_poly.entity_id
_entity_poly.type
_entity_poly.pdbx_seq_one_letter_code
_entity_poly.pdbx_strand_id
1 'polypeptide(L)' 'MQVRKAVFPVGGLGTRFLPATKALPKEMLPIVDKP' A
#
# COMPACT_ATOMS: atom_id res chain seq x y z
N MET A 1 19.52 4.56 22.40
CA MET A 1 19.64 4.11 20.99
C MET A 1 18.56 4.81 20.17
N GLN A 2 18.89 5.36 19.00
CA GLN A 2 17.89 5.92 18.07
C GLN A 2 17.53 4.89 16.99
N VAL A 3 16.24 4.70 16.74
CA VAL A 3 15.75 3.85 15.65
C VAL A 3 15.91 4.60 14.32
N ARG A 4 16.65 4.03 13.37
CA ARG A 4 16.96 4.67 12.06
C ARG A 4 16.32 3.98 10.86
N LYS A 5 15.75 2.79 11.06
CA LYS A 5 15.21 1.96 9.98
C LYS A 5 13.82 1.47 10.36
N ALA A 6 12.92 1.50 9.40
CA ALA A 6 11.60 0.92 9.47
C ALA A 6 11.38 0.05 8.23
N VAL A 7 10.63 -1.04 8.40
CA VAL A 7 10.26 -1.95 7.31
C VAL A 7 8.74 -1.99 7.25
N PHE A 8 8.22 -1.79 6.03
CA PHE A 8 6.79 -1.86 5.76
C PHE A 8 6.51 -3.10 4.91
N PRO A 9 5.71 -4.07 5.40
CA PRO A 9 5.31 -5.20 4.59
C PRO A 9 4.24 -4.76 3.58
N VAL A 10 4.66 -4.59 2.33
CA VAL A 10 3.79 -4.29 1.18
C VAL A 10 3.85 -5.45 0.20
N GLY A 11 2.71 -5.88 -0.36
CA GLY A 11 2.66 -7.05 -1.26
C GLY A 11 1.40 -7.93 -1.19
N GLY A 12 0.38 -7.52 -0.43
CA GLY A 12 -0.92 -8.21 -0.45
C GLY A 12 -1.73 -7.88 -1.70
N LEU A 13 -2.45 -8.86 -2.26
CA LEU A 13 -3.24 -8.70 -3.50
C LEU A 13 -4.43 -7.72 -3.42
N GLY A 14 -4.80 -7.26 -2.22
CA GLY A 14 -5.83 -6.22 -2.07
C GLY A 14 -7.25 -6.60 -2.50
N THR A 15 -7.58 -7.90 -2.61
CA THR A 15 -8.81 -8.42 -3.27
C THR A 15 -10.15 -7.80 -2.83
N ARG A 16 -10.23 -7.24 -1.61
CA ARG A 16 -11.41 -6.51 -1.09
C ARG A 16 -11.66 -5.16 -1.79
N PHE A 17 -10.63 -4.61 -2.43
CA PHE A 17 -10.66 -3.34 -3.15
C PHE A 17 -10.68 -3.55 -4.67
N LEU A 18 -11.02 -4.75 -5.14
CA LEU A 18 -11.28 -4.95 -6.56
C LEU A 18 -12.49 -4.11 -7.00
N PRO A 19 -12.46 -3.54 -8.21
CA PRO A 19 -11.44 -3.73 -9.25
C PRO A 19 -10.21 -2.82 -9.13
N ALA A 20 -10.19 -1.86 -8.19
CA ALA A 20 -9.13 -0.86 -8.08
C ALA A 20 -7.73 -1.47 -7.88
N THR A 21 -7.63 -2.60 -7.18
CA THR A 21 -6.35 -3.29 -6.94
C THR A 21 -6.04 -4.41 -7.94
N LYS A 22 -6.70 -4.46 -9.10
CA LYS A 22 -6.44 -5.52 -10.11
C LYS A 22 -5.03 -5.42 -10.70
N ALA A 23 -4.54 -4.20 -10.90
CA ALA A 23 -3.24 -3.91 -11.50
C ALA A 23 -2.35 -3.00 -10.64
N LEU A 24 -2.90 -2.42 -9.56
CA LEU A 24 -2.20 -1.53 -8.63
C LEU A 24 -2.21 -2.11 -7.20
N PRO A 25 -1.11 -2.01 -6.43
CA PRO A 25 -1.11 -2.40 -5.02
C PRO A 25 -2.07 -1.57 -4.18
N LYS A 26 -2.62 -2.16 -3.11
CA LYS A 26 -3.56 -1.45 -2.22
C LYS A 26 -2.93 -0.27 -1.49
N GLU A 27 -1.64 -0.35 -1.20
CA GLU A 27 -0.87 0.69 -0.52
C GLU A 27 -0.52 1.87 -1.45
N MET A 28 -0.82 1.75 -2.74
CA MET A 28 -0.63 2.83 -3.72
C MET A 28 -1.94 3.55 -4.06
N LEU A 29 -3.06 3.18 -3.44
CA LEU A 29 -4.35 3.82 -3.67
C LEU A 29 -4.37 5.20 -3.00
N PRO A 30 -4.67 6.27 -3.72
CA PRO A 30 -4.58 7.60 -3.14
C PRO A 30 -5.71 7.88 -2.15
N ILE A 31 -5.37 8.57 -1.07
CA ILE A 31 -6.35 9.27 -0.24
C ILE A 31 -6.33 10.72 -0.69
N VAL A 32 -7.30 11.09 -1.53
CA VAL A 32 -7.40 12.38 -2.21
C VAL A 32 -6.33 12.58 -3.29
N ASP A 33 -5.09 12.89 -2.92
CA ASP A 33 -4.04 13.30 -3.85
C ASP A 33 -2.76 12.45 -3.80
N LYS A 34 -2.54 11.68 -2.73
CA LYS A 34 -1.32 10.89 -2.52
C LYS A 34 -1.61 9.45 -2.15
N PRO A 35 -0.79 8.50 -2.63
CA PRO A 35 -0.69 7.15 -2.11
C PRO A 35 -0.49 7.09 -0.58
#